data_AF-A0A958XGF9-F1
#
_entry.id   AF-A0A958XGF9-F1
#
_cell.length_a   1.000
_cell.length_b   1.000
_cell.length_c   1.000
_cell.angle_alpha   90.00
_cell.angle_beta   90.00
_cell.angle_gamma   90.00
#
_symmetry.space_group_name_H-M   'P 1'
#
loop_
_entity.id
_entity.type
_entity.pdbx_description
1 polymer ?
#
loop_
_entity_poly.entity_id
_entity_poly.type
_entity_poly.pdbx_seq_one_letter_code
_entity_poly.pdbx_strand_id
1 'polypeptide(L)'
;MKKQLIATIVGGIILFVWQFLSWSLLNIHAAEYQYTPNQGKIIEFLSQNLNADGGYMIPQAAPGSTDEERQAVMENAMGKPWATINYHKSMDMSMSMNMIRGFAVDLVAAFLLVWLLLRF
;
A
#
# COMPACT_ATOMS: atom_id res chain seq x y z
N MET A 1 0.45 -3.28 -33.83
CA MET A 1 -0.81 -3.19 -33.05
C MET A 1 -1.34 -4.53 -32.56
N LYS A 2 -1.72 -5.51 -33.40
CA LYS A 2 -2.25 -6.82 -32.89
C LYS A 2 -1.29 -7.55 -31.93
N LYS A 3 0.00 -7.63 -32.28
CA LYS A 3 1.03 -8.23 -31.42
C LYS A 3 1.25 -7.46 -30.10
N GLN A 4 1.11 -6.13 -30.15
CA GLN A 4 1.22 -5.26 -28.97
C GLN A 4 0.07 -5.51 -28.01
N LEU A 5 -1.16 -5.56 -28.52
CA LEU A 5 -2.35 -5.85 -27.71
C LEU A 5 -2.25 -7.22 -27.05
N ILE A 6 -1.80 -8.25 -27.79
CA ILE A 6 -1.58 -9.59 -27.23
C ILE A 6 -0.51 -9.55 -26.14
N ALA A 7 0.62 -8.89 -26.38
CA ALA A 7 1.70 -8.77 -25.40
C ALA A 7 1.24 -8.02 -24.12
N THR A 8 0.46 -6.96 -24.25
CA THR A 8 -0.15 -6.24 -23.12
C THR A 8 -1.06 -7.15 -22.30
N ILE A 9 -1.99 -7.86 -22.95
CA ILE A 9 -2.95 -8.72 -22.24
C ILE A 9 -2.22 -9.87 -21.54
N VAL A 10 -1.32 -10.54 -22.24
CA VAL A 10 -0.54 -11.65 -21.67
C VAL A 10 0.35 -11.15 -20.52
N GLY A 11 1.04 -10.03 -20.71
CA GLY A 11 1.86 -9.41 -19.67
C GLY A 11 1.04 -9.03 -18.42
N GLY A 12 -0.12 -8.40 -18.61
CA GLY A 12 -1.01 -8.04 -17.50
C GLY A 12 -1.53 -9.27 -16.75
N ILE A 13 -1.91 -10.34 -17.45
CA ILE A 13 -2.34 -11.60 -16.81
C ILE A 13 -1.18 -12.22 -16.02
N ILE A 14 0.03 -12.25 -16.59
CA ILE A 14 1.21 -12.78 -15.90
C ILE A 14 1.48 -12.00 -14.60
N LEU A 15 1.43 -10.66 -14.66
CA LEU A 15 1.62 -9.81 -13.48
C LEU A 15 0.54 -10.05 -12.43
N PHE A 16 -0.73 -10.11 -12.85
CA PHE A 16 -1.86 -10.34 -11.94
C PHE A 16 -1.76 -11.69 -11.22
N VAL A 17 -1.44 -12.76 -11.97
CA VAL A 17 -1.21 -14.09 -11.39
C VAL A 17 -0.01 -14.08 -10.45
N TRP A 18 1.08 -13.43 -10.84
CA TRP A 18 2.27 -13.33 -9.99
C TRP A 18 1.97 -12.62 -8.67
N GLN A 19 1.19 -11.52 -8.68
CA GLN A 19 0.77 -10.83 -7.45
C GLN A 19 -0.01 -11.76 -6.53
N PHE A 20 -0.97 -12.53 -7.05
CA PHE A 20 -1.69 -13.52 -6.23
C PHE A 20 -0.74 -14.57 -5.65
N LEU A 21 0.18 -15.10 -6.47
CA LEU A 21 1.14 -16.09 -6.01
C LEU A 21 2.06 -15.52 -4.92
N SER A 22 2.57 -14.29 -5.08
CA SER A 22 3.50 -13.69 -4.12
C SER A 22 2.84 -13.39 -2.78
N TRP A 23 1.60 -12.89 -2.79
CA TRP A 23 0.86 -12.51 -1.58
C TRP A 23 0.16 -13.67 -0.89
N SER A 24 -0.35 -14.64 -1.65
CA SER A 24 -1.19 -15.72 -1.11
C SER A 24 -0.45 -17.05 -1.07
N LEU A 25 -0.19 -17.66 -2.23
CA LEU A 25 0.27 -19.05 -2.28
C LEU A 25 1.70 -19.23 -1.76
N LEU A 26 2.61 -18.36 -2.18
CA LEU A 26 4.03 -18.40 -1.81
C LEU A 26 4.31 -17.59 -0.54
N ASN A 27 3.38 -16.69 -0.17
CA ASN A 27 3.43 -15.88 1.04
C ASN A 27 4.79 -15.16 1.23
N ILE A 28 5.35 -14.66 0.14
CA ILE A 28 6.67 -14.01 0.10
C ILE A 28 6.66 -12.73 0.96
N HIS A 29 5.50 -12.09 1.08
CA HIS A 29 5.31 -10.85 1.83
C HIS A 29 5.07 -11.04 3.34
N ALA A 30 5.01 -12.27 3.87
CA ALA A 30 4.77 -12.48 5.30
C ALA A 30 5.80 -11.80 6.21
N ALA A 31 7.06 -11.69 5.76
CA ALA A 31 8.12 -11.04 6.51
C ALA A 31 7.87 -9.54 6.75
N GLU A 32 6.97 -8.92 5.98
CA GLU A 32 6.57 -7.52 6.11
C GLU A 32 5.68 -7.28 7.34
N TYR A 33 5.03 -8.33 7.86
CA TYR A 33 4.11 -8.23 9.00
C TYR A 33 4.60 -9.05 10.18
N GLN A 34 4.82 -8.37 11.31
CA GLN A 34 5.17 -9.03 12.56
C GLN A 34 3.93 -9.26 13.42
N TYR A 35 3.80 -10.46 13.96
CA TYR A 35 2.79 -10.74 14.98
C TYR A 35 3.19 -10.14 16.33
N THR A 36 2.21 -9.64 17.08
CA THR A 36 2.40 -9.24 18.47
C THR A 36 1.23 -9.72 19.34
N PRO A 37 1.49 -10.31 20.52
CA PRO A 37 0.44 -10.70 21.45
C PRO A 37 -0.35 -9.50 22.00
N ASN A 38 0.19 -8.27 21.87
CA ASN A 38 -0.46 -7.04 22.32
C ASN A 38 -1.44 -6.44 21.30
N GLN A 39 -1.70 -7.11 20.17
CA GLN A 39 -2.55 -6.58 19.09
C GLN A 39 -3.92 -6.08 19.57
N GLY A 40 -4.55 -6.75 20.53
CA GLY A 40 -5.86 -6.32 21.06
C GLY A 40 -5.81 -4.94 21.73
N LYS A 41 -4.80 -4.72 22.57
CA LYS A 41 -4.60 -3.41 23.23
C LYS A 41 -4.24 -2.32 22.24
N ILE A 42 -3.45 -2.65 21.23
CA ILE A 42 -3.06 -1.71 20.17
C ILE A 42 -4.31 -1.30 19.39
N ILE A 43 -5.12 -2.24 18.92
CA ILE A 43 -6.35 -1.95 18.17
C ILE A 43 -7.36 -1.17 19.01
N GLU A 44 -7.54 -1.51 20.29
CA GLU A 44 -8.41 -0.77 21.19
C GLU A 44 -7.95 0.70 21.31
N PHE A 45 -6.66 0.93 21.57
CA PHE A 45 -6.10 2.29 21.66
C PHE A 45 -6.29 3.06 20.35
N LEU A 46 -6.00 2.44 19.20
CA LEU A 46 -6.19 3.08 17.89
C LEU A 46 -7.66 3.42 17.64
N SER A 47 -8.58 2.52 17.98
CA SER A 47 -10.02 2.76 17.80
C SER A 47 -10.59 3.91 18.62
N GLN A 48 -10.03 4.16 19.81
CA GLN A 48 -10.43 5.26 20.67
C GLN A 48 -9.85 6.62 20.23
N ASN A 49 -8.75 6.61 19.46
CA ASN A 49 -8.00 7.83 19.14
C ASN A 49 -8.01 8.19 17.64
N LEU A 50 -8.34 7.26 16.75
CA LEU A 50 -8.38 7.48 15.29
C LEU A 50 -9.82 7.53 14.77
N ASN A 51 -10.18 8.69 14.22
CA ASN A 51 -11.56 9.00 13.84
C ASN A 51 -11.93 8.60 12.40
N ALA A 52 -10.97 8.18 11.57
CA ALA A 52 -11.19 7.88 10.16
C ALA A 52 -10.34 6.69 9.68
N ASP A 53 -10.75 6.06 8.58
CA ASP A 53 -9.89 5.15 7.86
C ASP A 53 -8.74 5.92 7.19
N GLY A 54 -7.55 5.32 7.12
CA GLY A 54 -6.43 5.89 6.39
C GLY A 54 -5.05 5.60 6.93
N GLY A 55 -4.06 6.23 6.30
CA GLY A 55 -2.65 6.20 6.68
C GLY A 55 -2.31 7.31 7.66
N TYR A 56 -1.69 6.95 8.78
CA TYR A 56 -1.20 7.89 9.79
C TYR A 56 0.30 7.73 9.95
N MET A 57 1.05 8.83 9.82
CA MET A 57 2.46 8.88 10.20
C MET A 57 2.57 9.60 11.53
N ILE A 58 3.25 9.00 12.50
CA ILE A 58 3.31 9.51 13.88
C ILE A 58 4.77 9.46 14.38
N PRO A 59 5.32 10.56 14.92
CA PRO A 59 4.72 11.90 14.99
C PRO A 59 4.73 12.63 13.64
N GLN A 60 3.77 13.53 13.43
CA GLN A 60 3.72 14.42 12.27
C GLN A 60 3.17 15.78 12.69
N ALA A 61 3.64 16.86 12.06
CA ALA A 61 3.07 18.19 12.23
C ALA A 61 1.62 18.25 11.72
N ALA A 62 0.83 19.14 12.31
CA ALA A 62 -0.55 19.34 11.90
C ALA A 62 -0.64 19.91 10.47
N PRO A 63 -1.72 19.63 9.73
CA PRO A 63 -1.96 20.31 8.45
C PRO A 63 -1.98 21.83 8.64
N GLY A 64 -1.22 22.55 7.82
CA GLY A 64 -1.12 24.01 7.89
C GLY A 64 -0.06 24.54 8.86
N SER A 65 0.71 23.67 9.53
CA SER A 65 1.83 24.10 10.38
C SER A 65 2.92 24.87 9.64
N THR A 66 3.53 25.84 10.33
CA THR A 66 4.64 26.63 9.78
C THR A 66 5.87 25.76 9.52
N ASP A 67 6.85 26.28 8.77
CA ASP A 67 8.12 25.58 8.56
C ASP A 67 8.85 25.32 9.90
N GLU A 68 8.82 26.29 10.81
CA GLU A 68 9.43 26.18 12.15
C GLU A 68 8.76 25.09 12.99
N GLU A 69 7.43 25.00 12.98
CA GLU A 69 6.69 23.95 13.70
C GLU A 69 7.00 22.56 13.13
N ARG A 70 7.06 22.44 11.80
CA ARG A 70 7.44 21.20 11.13
C ARG A 70 8.85 20.77 11.51
N GLN A 71 9.79 21.71 11.51
CA GLN A 71 11.17 21.43 11.90
C GLN A 71 11.28 21.02 13.37
N ALA A 72 10.55 21.70 14.27
CA ALA A 72 10.54 21.35 15.70
C ALA A 72 10.00 19.93 15.94
N VAL A 73 8.94 19.51 15.22
CA VAL A 73 8.43 18.13 15.31
C VAL A 73 9.48 17.12 14.84
N MET A 74 10.17 17.41 13.73
CA MET A 74 11.21 16.52 13.19
C MET A 74 12.41 16.39 14.15
N GLU A 75 12.91 17.51 14.67
CA GLU A 75 14.00 17.53 15.64
C GLU A 75 13.64 16.79 16.93
N ASN A 76 12.41 16.96 17.42
CA ASN A 76 11.91 16.26 18.61
C ASN A 76 11.77 14.75 18.39
N ALA A 77 11.40 14.34 17.17
CA ALA A 77 11.20 12.93 16.79
C ALA A 77 12.50 12.17 16.56
N MET A 78 13.63 12.85 16.33
CA MET A 78 14.90 12.20 16.06
C MET A 78 15.32 11.26 17.19
N GLY A 79 15.64 10.01 16.84
CA GLY A 79 16.04 8.96 17.78
C GLY A 79 14.89 8.39 18.62
N LYS A 80 13.64 8.81 18.40
CA LYS A 80 12.46 8.31 19.12
C LYS A 80 11.65 7.33 18.28
N PRO A 81 10.80 6.50 18.90
CA PRO A 81 9.87 5.64 18.17
C PRO A 81 8.98 6.46 17.24
N TRP A 82 8.76 5.92 16.05
CA TRP A 82 7.82 6.43 15.06
C TRP A 82 7.05 5.25 14.48
N ALA A 83 5.88 5.55 13.89
CA ALA A 83 5.04 4.53 13.28
C ALA A 83 4.34 5.07 12.02
N THR A 84 4.12 4.16 11.07
CA THR A 84 3.12 4.32 10.01
C THR A 84 2.00 3.32 10.27
N ILE A 85 0.78 3.81 10.36
CA ILE A 85 -0.41 3.02 10.69
C ILE A 85 -1.36 3.07 9.51
N ASN A 86 -1.68 1.92 8.94
CA ASN A 86 -2.78 1.77 7.99
C ASN A 86 -4.01 1.29 8.79
N TYR A 87 -4.85 2.23 9.19
CA TYR A 87 -5.99 1.96 10.06
C TYR A 87 -7.30 1.80 9.27
N HIS A 88 -8.05 0.76 9.63
CA HIS A 88 -9.38 0.48 9.09
C HIS A 88 -10.34 0.24 10.26
N LYS A 89 -11.46 0.96 10.31
CA LYS A 89 -12.48 0.86 11.37
C LYS A 89 -13.19 -0.49 11.38
N SER A 90 -13.31 -1.11 10.22
CA SER A 90 -13.95 -2.41 10.05
C SER A 90 -13.16 -3.26 9.08
N MET A 91 -13.19 -4.57 9.33
CA MET A 91 -12.70 -5.55 8.39
C MET A 91 -13.79 -5.85 7.37
N ASP A 92 -13.60 -5.39 6.13
CA ASP A 92 -14.41 -5.78 4.98
C ASP A 92 -13.60 -6.75 4.12
N MET A 93 -14.19 -7.92 3.82
CA MET A 93 -13.59 -8.94 2.97
C MET A 93 -13.93 -8.76 1.49
N SER A 94 -14.58 -7.67 1.10
CA SER A 94 -14.90 -7.37 -0.29
C SER A 94 -13.62 -7.09 -1.09
N MET A 95 -13.17 -8.08 -1.86
CA MET A 95 -11.96 -7.95 -2.68
C MET A 95 -12.23 -7.52 -4.12
N SER A 96 -13.48 -7.60 -4.59
CA SER A 96 -13.83 -7.46 -6.01
C SER A 96 -13.33 -6.15 -6.63
N MET A 97 -13.55 -5.01 -5.96
CA MET A 97 -13.10 -3.72 -6.47
C MET A 97 -11.58 -3.58 -6.45
N ASN A 98 -10.90 -4.15 -5.45
CA ASN A 98 -9.44 -4.15 -5.38
C ASN A 98 -8.85 -5.03 -6.48
N MET A 99 -9.45 -6.18 -6.78
CA MET A 99 -9.03 -7.06 -7.87
C MET A 99 -9.20 -6.39 -9.24
N ILE A 100 -10.34 -5.74 -9.49
CA ILE A 100 -10.59 -5.02 -10.75
C ILE A 100 -9.58 -3.89 -10.95
N ARG A 101 -9.33 -3.10 -9.89
CA ARG A 101 -8.35 -2.01 -9.93
C ARG A 101 -6.93 -2.53 -10.15
N GLY A 102 -6.53 -3.58 -9.42
CA GLY A 102 -5.23 -4.22 -9.57
C GLY A 102 -4.99 -4.70 -11.00
N PHE A 103 -5.95 -5.47 -11.55
CA PHE A 103 -5.83 -5.97 -12.92
C PHE A 103 -5.79 -4.84 -13.97
N ALA A 104 -6.57 -3.77 -13.79
CA ALA A 104 -6.51 -2.61 -14.68
C ALA A 104 -5.13 -1.93 -14.64
N VAL A 105 -4.54 -1.80 -13.46
CA VAL A 105 -3.17 -1.26 -13.29
C VAL A 105 -2.15 -2.18 -13.96
N ASP A 106 -2.27 -3.50 -13.82
CA ASP A 106 -1.36 -4.46 -14.46
C ASP A 106 -1.42 -4.37 -15.99
N LEU A 107 -2.61 -4.21 -16.56
CA LEU A 107 -2.77 -3.99 -18.00
C LEU A 107 -2.12 -2.68 -18.46
N VAL A 108 -2.28 -1.60 -17.69
CA VAL A 108 -1.63 -0.31 -17.99
C VAL A 108 -0.12 -0.44 -17.88
N ALA A 109 0.40 -1.08 -16.83
CA ALA A 109 1.84 -1.30 -16.65
C ALA A 109 2.44 -2.14 -17.79
N ALA A 110 1.79 -3.25 -18.15
CA ALA A 110 2.21 -4.09 -19.26
C ALA A 110 2.14 -3.34 -20.60
N PHE A 111 1.11 -2.52 -20.82
CA PHE A 111 1.02 -1.65 -22.00
C PHE A 111 2.17 -0.66 -22.07
N LEU A 112 2.44 0.08 -20.98
CA LEU A 112 3.52 1.06 -20.94
C LEU A 112 4.88 0.41 -21.20
N LEU A 113 5.11 -0.77 -20.63
CA LEU A 113 6.34 -1.54 -20.88
C LEU A 113 6.45 -1.97 -22.35
N VAL A 114 5.41 -2.58 -22.92
CA VAL A 114 5.39 -2.99 -24.34
C VAL A 114 5.58 -1.79 -25.27
N TRP A 115 4.94 -0.66 -24.96
CA TRP A 115 5.08 0.57 -25.71
C TRP A 115 6.51 1.10 -25.65
N LEU A 116 7.11 1.15 -24.46
CA LEU A 116 8.49 1.60 -24.26
C LEU A 116 9.48 0.73 -25.04
N LEU A 117 9.34 -0.59 -24.97
CA LEU A 117 10.22 -1.55 -25.65
C LEU A 117 10.13 -1.50 -27.18
N LEU A 118 9.00 -1.03 -27.72
CA LEU A 118 8.77 -0.93 -29.17
C LEU A 118 8.96 0.50 -29.71
N ARG A 119 9.34 1.44 -28.86
CA ARG A 119 9.69 2.81 -29.24
C ARG A 119 11.11 2.89 -29.83
N PHE A 120 11.93 1.88 -29.60
CA PHE A 120 13.28 1.69 -30.14
C PHE A 120 13.31 0.48 -31.08
#